data_AF-A0AAV9JW07-F1
#
_entry.id   AF-A0AAV9JW07-F1
#
_cell.length_a   1.000
_cell.length_b   1.000
_cell.length_c   1.000
_cell.angle_alpha   90.00
_cell.angle_beta   90.00
_cell.angle_gamma   90.00
#
_symmetry.space_group_name_H-M   'P 1'
#
loop_
_entity.id
_entity.type
_entity.pdbx_description
1 polymer ?
#
loop_
_entity_poly.entity_id
_entity_poly.type
_entity_poly.pdbx_seq_one_letter_code
_entity_poly.pdbx_strand_id
1 'polypeptide(L)'
;MATTNTTDAHDDCWKLSCHRDLTAKEMREELEARGYHVGSIMDKDRLREHLRRSDLGLMSYYKCTNEELRQLIEARQIDISSYTDKHRIGPRQDLTHSLDRADMHPKFHGFTKLPAELRNQIYGYHLADFQKSIYAPSQPPLSKTCRLIRQEFIPLFYGTCCFEVRLLRICGQRVTMSDRMLLWLRSTAAEHIALIRHLHLSIAYEKKGMLHAEFDLTDPLVTCSIYLGRKSKTFSIWSSHYLAQGVQQAAAVARKKEMEKNMRAAMARVVRRAGKNNLRIGDIFALRRAVEAGYEE
;
A
#
# COMPACT_ATOMS: atom_id res chain seq x y z
N MET A 1 5.07 20.45 3.27
CA MET A 1 5.66 19.21 2.77
C MET A 1 7.12 19.16 3.17
N ALA A 2 7.44 18.77 4.41
CA ALA A 2 8.42 17.70 4.58
C ALA A 2 7.67 16.40 4.30
N THR A 3 7.39 16.22 3.00
CA THR A 3 7.34 14.90 2.40
C THR A 3 8.49 14.17 3.06
N THR A 4 8.27 12.95 3.52
CA THR A 4 9.41 12.08 3.72
C THR A 4 10.13 12.04 2.36
N ASN A 5 11.10 12.93 2.18
CA ASN A 5 12.02 13.00 1.05
C ASN A 5 13.01 11.85 1.15
N THR A 6 12.75 10.87 2.02
CA THR A 6 13.11 9.50 1.71
C THR A 6 12.12 9.03 0.66
N THR A 7 12.56 9.09 -0.60
CA THR A 7 12.02 8.49 -1.83
C THR A 7 11.85 6.96 -1.74
N ASP A 8 11.68 6.45 -0.53
CA ASP A 8 11.71 5.07 -0.10
C ASP A 8 10.46 4.75 0.73
N ALA A 9 9.32 4.72 0.02
CA ALA A 9 7.99 4.35 0.52
C ALA A 9 7.82 2.85 0.84
N HIS A 10 8.91 2.15 1.17
CA HIS A 10 8.97 0.69 1.34
C HIS A 10 7.99 0.18 2.41
N ASP A 11 7.89 0.89 3.54
CA ASP A 11 7.03 0.53 4.66
C ASP A 11 5.85 1.50 4.86
N ASP A 12 5.71 2.47 3.95
CA ASP A 12 4.69 3.51 4.06
C ASP A 12 3.33 3.02 3.55
N CYS A 13 3.27 1.89 2.84
CA CYS A 13 2.01 1.30 2.40
C CYS A 13 1.04 0.98 3.55
N TRP A 14 1.53 0.85 4.79
CA TRP A 14 0.70 0.64 5.98
C TRP A 14 0.47 1.90 6.81
N LYS A 15 1.13 3.01 6.47
CA LYS A 15 1.09 4.24 7.27
C LYS A 15 -0.01 5.14 6.74
N LEU A 16 -0.73 5.77 7.67
CA LEU A 16 -1.59 6.89 7.34
C LEU A 16 -0.75 8.06 6.86
N SER A 17 -1.31 8.86 5.95
CA SER A 17 -0.69 10.08 5.46
C SER A 17 -0.24 10.97 6.62
N CYS A 18 1.05 11.29 6.67
CA CYS A 18 1.56 12.24 7.64
C CYS A 18 1.29 13.66 7.11
N HIS A 19 0.18 14.26 7.52
CA HIS A 19 -0.21 15.65 7.16
C HIS A 19 0.71 16.72 7.75
N ARG A 20 2.01 16.47 7.91
CA ARG A 20 3.01 17.37 8.53
C ARG A 20 3.19 18.69 7.79
N ASP A 21 2.59 18.74 6.63
CA ASP A 21 3.13 19.36 5.47
C ASP A 21 2.21 20.36 4.84
N LEU A 22 0.94 20.14 5.10
CA LEU A 22 -0.12 21.03 4.77
C LEU A 22 -0.01 22.27 5.67
N THR A 23 -0.45 23.39 5.13
CA THR A 23 -0.78 24.60 5.88
C THR A 23 -2.09 24.40 6.62
N ALA A 24 -2.39 25.23 7.61
CA ALA A 24 -3.66 25.15 8.33
C ALA A 24 -4.87 25.30 7.38
N LYS A 25 -4.74 26.14 6.34
CA LYS A 25 -5.75 26.35 5.31
C LYS A 25 -6.00 25.07 4.51
N GLU A 26 -4.95 24.47 3.96
CA GLU A 26 -5.06 23.21 3.20
C GLU A 26 -5.65 22.08 4.04
N MET A 27 -5.29 21.97 5.33
CA MET A 27 -5.88 20.96 6.22
C MET A 27 -7.38 21.16 6.40
N ARG A 28 -7.85 22.40 6.50
CA ARG A 28 -9.28 22.69 6.63
C ARG A 28 -10.04 22.39 5.36
N GLU A 29 -9.48 22.77 4.21
CA GLU A 29 -10.05 22.46 2.89
C GLU A 29 -10.18 20.93 2.71
N GLU A 30 -9.15 20.18 3.09
CA GLU A 30 -9.17 18.71 3.05
C GLU A 30 -10.23 18.11 3.99
N LEU A 31 -10.34 18.61 5.23
CA LEU A 31 -11.37 18.18 6.18
C LEU A 31 -12.78 18.50 5.68
N GLU A 32 -12.98 19.68 5.09
CA GLU A 32 -14.26 20.12 4.54
C GLU A 32 -14.66 19.28 3.32
N ALA A 33 -13.71 18.97 2.43
CA ALA A 33 -13.92 18.09 1.28
C ALA A 33 -14.39 16.67 1.70
N ARG A 34 -13.99 16.23 2.90
CA ARG A 34 -14.39 14.95 3.50
C ARG A 34 -15.67 15.04 4.35
N GLY A 35 -16.28 16.23 4.45
CA GLY A 35 -17.44 16.46 5.33
C GLY A 35 -17.11 16.41 6.83
N TYR A 36 -15.84 16.54 7.20
CA TYR A 36 -15.38 16.46 8.60
C TYR A 36 -15.32 17.87 9.23
N HIS A 37 -16.28 18.20 10.08
CA HIS A 37 -16.41 19.55 10.66
C HIS A 37 -15.50 19.80 11.86
N VAL A 38 -14.78 20.93 11.89
CA VAL A 38 -13.82 21.29 12.98
C VAL A 38 -13.98 22.72 13.53
N GLY A 39 -15.10 23.39 13.25
CA GLY A 39 -15.36 24.76 13.73
C GLY A 39 -14.34 25.78 13.22
N SER A 40 -13.95 26.76 14.05
CA SER A 40 -12.97 27.82 13.72
C SER A 40 -11.53 27.49 14.12
N ILE A 41 -11.20 26.22 14.34
CA ILE A 41 -9.85 25.79 14.73
C ILE A 41 -8.84 26.16 13.62
N MET A 42 -7.82 26.93 13.98
CA MET A 42 -6.69 27.30 13.10
C MET A 42 -5.35 26.71 13.56
N ASP A 43 -5.33 26.10 14.73
CA ASP A 43 -4.14 25.45 15.28
C ASP A 43 -3.75 24.24 14.42
N LYS A 44 -2.50 24.22 13.94
CA LYS A 44 -2.03 23.17 13.01
C LYS A 44 -2.00 21.79 13.66
N ASP A 45 -1.66 21.69 14.94
CA ASP A 45 -1.52 20.39 15.60
C ASP A 45 -2.91 19.75 15.81
N ARG A 46 -3.91 20.54 16.22
CA ARG A 46 -5.31 20.09 16.31
C ARG A 46 -5.91 19.75 14.96
N LEU A 47 -5.63 20.53 13.91
CA LEU A 47 -6.08 20.19 12.55
C LEU A 47 -5.45 18.90 12.04
N ARG A 48 -4.17 18.64 12.33
CA ARG A 48 -3.52 17.35 12.01
C ARG A 48 -4.17 16.19 12.74
N GLU A 49 -4.53 16.35 14.01
CA GLU A 49 -5.23 15.32 14.75
C GLU A 49 -6.63 15.04 14.16
N HIS A 50 -7.36 16.09 13.76
CA HIS A 50 -8.64 15.92 13.08
C HIS A 50 -8.50 15.22 11.72
N LEU A 51 -7.48 15.54 10.93
CA LEU A 51 -7.20 14.83 9.68
C LEU A 51 -6.87 13.36 9.92
N ARG A 52 -6.04 13.07 10.93
CA ARG A 52 -5.74 11.69 11.33
C ARG A 52 -7.00 10.92 11.73
N ARG A 53 -7.89 11.55 12.50
CA ARG A 53 -9.18 10.95 12.88
C ARG A 53 -10.06 10.71 11.66
N SER A 54 -10.09 11.65 10.72
CA SER A 54 -10.79 11.50 9.44
C SER A 54 -10.23 10.36 8.60
N ASP A 55 -8.89 10.20 8.52
CA ASP A 55 -8.25 9.08 7.82
C ASP A 55 -8.61 7.71 8.44
N LEU A 56 -8.83 7.68 9.76
CA LEU A 56 -9.29 6.50 10.49
C LEU A 56 -10.79 6.23 10.32
N GLY A 57 -11.51 7.06 9.55
CA GLY A 57 -12.96 6.96 9.39
C GLY A 57 -13.74 7.27 10.66
N LEU A 58 -13.14 7.95 11.64
CA LEU A 58 -13.81 8.36 12.86
C LEU A 58 -14.73 9.56 12.58
N MET A 59 -15.83 9.66 13.32
CA MET A 59 -16.79 10.75 13.19
C MET A 59 -16.30 12.02 13.89
N SER A 60 -16.63 13.19 13.32
CA SER A 60 -16.53 14.45 14.05
C SER A 60 -17.70 14.64 15.01
N TYR A 61 -17.39 14.86 16.28
CA TYR A 61 -18.37 15.20 17.32
C TYR A 61 -18.77 16.68 17.34
N TYR A 62 -18.18 17.52 16.46
CA TYR A 62 -18.35 18.97 16.53
C TYR A 62 -19.82 19.40 16.44
N LYS A 63 -20.60 18.76 15.55
CA LYS A 63 -22.03 19.07 15.33
C LYS A 63 -22.98 18.29 16.22
N CYS A 64 -22.52 17.25 16.91
CA CYS A 64 -23.39 16.43 17.78
C CYS A 64 -23.89 17.28 18.95
N THR A 65 -25.15 17.18 19.32
CA THR A 65 -25.73 17.74 20.54
C THR A 65 -25.27 16.96 21.77
N ASN A 66 -25.43 17.51 22.97
CA ASN A 66 -25.08 16.78 24.19
C ASN A 66 -25.88 15.48 24.36
N GLU A 67 -27.10 15.44 23.83
CA GLU A 67 -27.94 14.25 23.87
C GLU A 67 -27.41 13.15 22.95
N GLU A 68 -27.04 13.50 21.71
CA GLU A 68 -26.39 12.56 20.78
C GLU A 68 -25.06 12.04 21.34
N LEU A 69 -24.27 12.88 22.00
CA LEU A 69 -23.02 12.44 22.63
C LEU A 69 -23.27 11.40 23.73
N ARG A 70 -24.33 11.55 24.53
CA ARG A 70 -24.71 10.57 25.56
C ARG A 70 -25.16 9.26 24.93
N GLN A 71 -26.01 9.34 23.91
CA GLN A 71 -26.47 8.16 23.17
C GLN A 71 -25.29 7.39 22.58
N LEU A 72 -24.28 8.09 22.04
CA LEU A 72 -23.06 7.45 21.54
C LEU A 72 -22.24 6.78 22.66
N ILE A 73 -22.11 7.42 23.82
CA ILE A 73 -21.43 6.86 24.99
C ILE A 73 -22.14 5.59 25.48
N GLU A 74 -23.46 5.64 25.60
CA GLU A 74 -24.31 4.52 26.02
C GLU A 74 -24.24 3.37 25.02
N ALA A 75 -24.44 3.64 23.73
CA ALA A 75 -24.41 2.63 22.66
C ALA A 75 -23.05 1.92 22.58
N ARG A 76 -21.96 2.65 22.88
CA ARG A 76 -20.59 2.12 22.89
C ARG A 76 -20.17 1.55 24.25
N GLN A 77 -21.05 1.61 25.25
CA GLN A 77 -20.79 1.14 26.61
C GLN A 77 -19.49 1.74 27.20
N ILE A 78 -19.26 3.04 26.95
CA ILE A 78 -18.08 3.73 27.48
C ILE A 78 -18.34 4.05 28.95
N ASP A 79 -17.47 3.54 29.82
CA ASP A 79 -17.52 3.86 31.25
C ASP A 79 -17.10 5.32 31.51
N ILE A 80 -18.08 6.12 31.92
CA ILE A 80 -17.90 7.52 32.31
C ILE A 80 -18.06 7.74 33.81
N SER A 81 -18.18 6.67 34.60
CA SER A 81 -18.44 6.72 36.04
C SER A 81 -17.36 7.47 36.84
N SER A 82 -16.13 7.53 36.30
CA SER A 82 -15.03 8.29 36.91
C SER A 82 -15.12 9.80 36.74
N TYR A 83 -16.01 10.30 35.87
CA TYR A 83 -16.12 11.73 35.52
C TYR A 83 -17.46 12.35 35.89
N THR A 84 -18.45 11.53 36.25
CA THR A 84 -19.78 12.01 36.62
C THR A 84 -20.05 11.76 38.10
N ASP A 85 -20.11 12.85 38.87
CA ASP A 85 -20.95 12.81 40.07
C ASP A 85 -22.37 12.46 39.60
N LYS A 86 -23.01 11.50 40.28
CA LYS A 86 -24.30 10.88 39.88
C LYS A 86 -25.45 11.86 39.56
N HIS A 87 -25.27 13.16 39.82
CA HIS A 87 -26.27 14.22 39.62
C HIS A 87 -25.81 15.36 38.69
N ARG A 88 -24.58 15.34 38.17
CA ARG A 88 -24.10 16.30 37.17
C ARG A 88 -23.60 15.54 35.95
N ILE A 89 -24.48 15.49 34.95
CA ILE A 89 -24.08 15.09 33.61
C ILE A 89 -22.97 16.04 33.15
N GLY A 90 -21.79 15.50 32.90
CA GLY A 90 -20.59 16.30 32.63
C GLY A 90 -20.79 17.31 31.50
N PRO A 91 -20.07 18.45 31.53
CA PRO A 91 -20.06 19.40 30.43
C PRO A 91 -19.74 18.72 29.09
N ARG A 92 -20.21 19.31 28.00
CA ARG A 92 -19.98 18.83 26.62
C ARG A 92 -18.55 18.33 26.37
N GLN A 93 -17.57 19.08 26.89
CA GLN A 93 -16.15 18.77 26.76
C GLN A 93 -15.79 17.40 27.34
N ASP A 94 -16.36 17.00 28.47
CA ASP A 94 -16.08 15.70 29.09
C ASP A 94 -16.65 14.54 28.29
N LEU A 95 -17.85 14.72 27.72
CA LEU A 95 -18.49 13.73 26.85
C LEU A 95 -17.67 13.55 25.56
N THR A 96 -17.29 14.65 24.91
CA THR A 96 -16.44 14.62 23.71
C THR A 96 -15.08 14.00 24.04
N HIS A 97 -14.44 14.38 25.14
CA HIS A 97 -13.15 13.84 25.55
C HIS A 97 -13.22 12.33 25.83
N SER A 98 -14.31 11.86 26.45
CA SER A 98 -14.52 10.43 26.71
C SER A 98 -14.66 9.63 25.40
N LEU A 99 -15.42 10.16 24.44
CA LEU A 99 -15.56 9.57 23.11
C LEU A 99 -14.24 9.59 22.34
N ASP A 100 -13.54 10.72 22.32
CA ASP A 100 -12.23 10.85 21.67
C ASP A 100 -11.22 9.87 22.26
N ARG A 101 -11.17 9.73 23.60
CA ARG A 101 -10.31 8.76 24.29
C ARG A 101 -10.67 7.32 23.92
N ALA A 102 -11.95 6.99 23.85
CA ALA A 102 -12.41 5.67 23.43
C ALA A 102 -12.06 5.37 21.97
N ASP A 103 -12.10 6.38 21.09
CA ASP A 103 -11.68 6.27 19.69
C ASP A 103 -10.16 6.07 19.53
N MET A 104 -9.36 6.70 20.40
CA MET A 104 -7.90 6.58 20.38
C MET A 104 -7.41 5.23 20.90
N HIS A 105 -8.26 4.52 21.67
CA HIS A 105 -7.97 3.20 22.21
C HIS A 105 -9.10 2.23 21.89
N PRO A 106 -9.35 1.96 20.59
CA PRO A 106 -10.46 1.12 20.20
C PRO A 106 -10.25 -0.28 20.76
N LYS A 107 -11.22 -0.75 21.54
CA LYS A 107 -11.22 -2.10 22.10
C LYS A 107 -12.09 -2.99 21.22
N PHE A 108 -11.47 -3.84 20.42
CA PHE A 108 -12.20 -4.85 19.64
C PHE A 108 -11.88 -6.27 20.11
N HIS A 109 -12.35 -6.59 21.33
CA HIS A 109 -12.11 -7.90 21.95
C HIS A 109 -12.78 -9.07 21.20
N GLY A 110 -13.72 -8.79 20.30
CA GLY A 110 -14.48 -9.78 19.55
C GLY A 110 -13.85 -10.23 18.24
N PHE A 111 -12.74 -9.62 17.77
CA PHE A 111 -12.21 -9.91 16.43
C PHE A 111 -11.96 -11.40 16.18
N THR A 112 -11.31 -12.07 17.13
CA THR A 112 -10.99 -13.50 17.03
C THR A 112 -12.19 -14.41 17.27
N LYS A 113 -13.30 -13.87 17.81
CA LYS A 113 -14.57 -14.59 17.97
C LYS A 113 -15.40 -14.61 16.68
N LEU A 114 -15.11 -13.72 15.72
CA LEU A 114 -15.73 -13.74 14.41
C LEU A 114 -15.33 -15.04 13.67
N PRO A 115 -16.21 -15.65 12.86
CA PRO A 115 -15.81 -16.72 11.94
C PRO A 115 -14.68 -16.28 10.98
N ALA A 116 -13.88 -17.24 10.52
CA ALA A 116 -12.73 -16.97 9.65
C ALA A 116 -13.14 -16.29 8.34
N GLU A 117 -14.32 -16.60 7.82
CA GLU A 117 -14.89 -16.01 6.61
C GLU A 117 -15.07 -14.50 6.76
N LEU A 118 -15.61 -14.05 7.90
CA LEU A 118 -15.82 -12.63 8.19
C LEU A 118 -14.48 -11.92 8.43
N ARG A 119 -13.53 -12.56 9.14
CA ARG A 119 -12.18 -11.99 9.29
C ARG A 119 -11.49 -11.81 7.95
N ASN A 120 -11.58 -12.81 7.06
CA ASN A 120 -11.03 -12.75 5.72
C ASN A 120 -11.67 -11.66 4.85
N GLN A 121 -12.98 -11.42 4.99
CA GLN A 121 -13.64 -10.28 4.33
C GLN A 121 -13.10 -8.95 4.85
N ILE A 122 -12.93 -8.79 6.16
CA ILE A 122 -12.36 -7.57 6.76
C ILE A 122 -10.93 -7.33 6.23
N TYR A 123 -10.10 -8.37 6.19
CA TYR A 123 -8.77 -8.29 5.57
C TYR A 123 -8.85 -7.90 4.10
N GLY A 124 -9.79 -8.49 3.35
CA GLY A 124 -10.02 -8.17 1.95
C GLY A 124 -10.37 -6.69 1.73
N TYR A 125 -11.24 -6.13 2.56
CA TYR A 125 -11.57 -4.69 2.51
C TYR A 125 -10.33 -3.83 2.80
N HIS A 126 -9.58 -4.15 3.86
CA HIS A 126 -8.35 -3.43 4.17
C HIS A 126 -7.34 -3.47 3.03
N LEU A 127 -7.16 -4.62 2.38
CA LEU A 127 -6.23 -4.78 1.26
C LEU A 127 -6.71 -4.15 -0.04
N ALA A 128 -8.02 -3.92 -0.21
CA ALA A 128 -8.57 -3.26 -1.39
C ALA A 128 -8.15 -1.79 -1.48
N ASP A 129 -7.86 -1.16 -0.34
CA ASP A 129 -7.38 0.22 -0.28
C ASP A 129 -5.92 0.38 -0.78
N PHE A 130 -5.20 -0.73 -0.97
CA PHE A 130 -3.84 -0.75 -1.51
C PHE A 130 -3.88 -0.61 -3.03
N GLN A 131 -4.29 0.57 -3.51
CA GLN A 131 -4.41 0.86 -4.94
C GLN A 131 -3.04 0.97 -5.64
N LYS A 132 -2.01 1.37 -4.89
CA LYS A 132 -0.65 1.53 -5.40
C LYS A 132 0.14 0.22 -5.32
N SER A 133 1.01 -0.01 -6.30
CA SER A 133 1.93 -1.14 -6.27
C SER A 133 2.91 -1.01 -5.11
N ILE A 134 3.13 -2.09 -4.38
CA ILE A 134 3.93 -2.11 -3.16
C ILE A 134 5.37 -2.51 -3.52
N TYR A 135 6.32 -1.63 -3.22
CA TYR A 135 7.73 -1.86 -3.51
C TYR A 135 8.45 -2.48 -2.31
N ALA A 136 9.04 -3.67 -2.53
CA ALA A 136 9.87 -4.40 -1.57
C ALA A 136 9.30 -4.51 -0.13
N PRO A 137 8.00 -4.76 0.10
CA PRO A 137 7.41 -4.55 1.43
C PRO A 137 8.05 -5.38 2.55
N SER A 138 8.22 -4.77 3.72
CA SER A 138 8.42 -5.56 4.93
C SER A 138 7.16 -6.36 5.28
N GLN A 139 7.32 -7.30 6.21
CA GLN A 139 6.18 -8.07 6.69
C GLN A 139 5.10 -7.14 7.29
N PRO A 140 3.83 -7.23 6.82
CA PRO A 140 2.75 -6.36 7.29
C PRO A 140 2.60 -6.38 8.81
N PRO A 141 2.43 -5.22 9.47
CA PRO A 141 2.26 -5.15 10.93
C PRO A 141 1.15 -6.07 11.45
N LEU A 142 0.02 -6.16 10.73
CA LEU A 142 -1.12 -6.99 11.13
C LEU A 142 -0.73 -8.48 11.26
N SER A 143 0.15 -8.97 10.39
CA SER A 143 0.62 -10.36 10.42
C SER A 143 1.62 -10.67 11.56
N LYS A 144 2.02 -9.66 12.34
CA LYS A 144 2.89 -9.80 13.52
C LYS A 144 2.11 -9.87 14.84
N THR A 145 0.79 -9.66 14.80
CA THR A 145 -0.05 -9.58 16.01
C THR A 145 -0.19 -10.93 16.72
N CYS A 146 -0.65 -11.96 16.01
CA CYS A 146 -0.74 -13.33 16.52
C CYS A 146 -0.71 -14.36 15.39
N ARG A 147 -0.50 -15.64 15.74
CA ARG A 147 -0.38 -16.74 14.77
C ARG A 147 -1.64 -16.92 13.90
N LEU A 148 -2.83 -16.81 14.50
CA LEU A 148 -4.11 -16.95 13.80
C LEU A 148 -4.23 -15.89 12.68
N ILE A 149 -4.11 -14.61 13.06
CA ILE A 149 -4.18 -13.49 12.12
C ILE A 149 -3.11 -13.63 11.04
N ARG A 150 -1.89 -14.03 11.41
CA ARG A 150 -0.79 -14.26 10.46
C ARG A 150 -1.15 -15.29 9.39
N GLN A 151 -1.71 -16.43 9.79
CA GLN A 151 -2.04 -17.54 8.89
C GLN A 151 -3.16 -17.18 7.91
N GLU A 152 -4.10 -16.33 8.33
CA GLU A 152 -5.22 -15.88 7.50
C GLU A 152 -4.84 -14.69 6.61
N PHE A 153 -4.13 -13.71 7.16
CA PHE A 153 -3.84 -12.45 6.47
C PHE A 153 -2.78 -12.58 5.38
N ILE A 154 -1.68 -13.30 5.64
CA ILE A 154 -0.56 -13.38 4.70
C ILE A 154 -0.99 -13.90 3.32
N PRO A 155 -1.78 -15.00 3.22
CA PRO A 155 -2.23 -15.47 1.92
C PRO A 155 -3.07 -14.45 1.15
N LEU A 156 -3.90 -13.68 1.85
CA LEU A 156 -4.70 -12.61 1.24
C LEU A 156 -3.84 -11.45 0.76
N PHE A 157 -2.85 -11.04 1.56
CA PHE A 157 -1.91 -9.98 1.23
C PHE A 157 -1.17 -10.29 -0.08
N TYR A 158 -0.44 -11.40 -0.14
CA TYR A 158 0.30 -11.77 -1.35
C TYR A 158 -0.63 -12.14 -2.52
N GLY A 159 -1.82 -12.66 -2.24
CA GLY A 159 -2.78 -13.07 -3.27
C GLY A 159 -3.58 -11.93 -3.92
N THR A 160 -3.63 -10.75 -3.29
CA THR A 160 -4.52 -9.64 -3.70
C THR A 160 -3.74 -8.39 -4.09
N CYS A 161 -2.67 -8.05 -3.35
CA CYS A 161 -1.89 -6.85 -3.61
C CYS A 161 -1.06 -6.95 -4.89
N CYS A 162 -0.73 -5.78 -5.46
CA CYS A 162 0.21 -5.64 -6.57
C CYS A 162 1.61 -5.34 -6.03
N PHE A 163 2.61 -6.13 -6.43
CA PHE A 163 4.00 -5.95 -5.98
C PHE A 163 4.85 -5.35 -7.09
N GLU A 164 5.55 -4.26 -6.78
CA GLU A 164 6.43 -3.57 -7.70
C GLU A 164 7.84 -4.17 -7.67
N VAL A 165 8.36 -4.53 -8.84
CA VAL A 165 9.75 -4.93 -9.06
C VAL A 165 10.41 -3.84 -9.89
N ARG A 166 11.24 -3.03 -9.23
CA ARG A 166 12.00 -1.95 -9.84
C ARG A 166 13.29 -2.48 -10.45
N LEU A 167 13.47 -2.21 -11.73
CA LEU A 167 14.62 -2.59 -12.53
C LEU A 167 15.36 -1.33 -12.97
N LEU A 168 16.67 -1.33 -12.79
CA LEU A 168 17.54 -0.26 -13.23
C LEU A 168 18.43 -0.75 -14.36
N ARG A 169 18.54 0.06 -15.41
CA ARG A 169 19.56 -0.11 -16.44
C ARG A 169 20.64 0.95 -16.29
N ILE A 170 21.86 0.50 -16.05
CA ILE A 170 23.06 1.34 -16.07
C ILE A 170 23.69 1.21 -17.46
N CYS A 171 24.05 2.33 -18.09
CA CYS A 171 24.57 2.34 -19.47
C CYS A 171 25.78 1.40 -19.62
N GLY A 172 25.71 0.47 -20.59
CA GLY A 172 26.75 -0.54 -20.82
C GLY A 172 26.82 -1.67 -19.78
N GLN A 173 25.91 -1.69 -18.81
CA GLN A 173 25.81 -2.74 -17.79
C GLN A 173 24.47 -3.47 -17.86
N ARG A 174 24.44 -4.58 -17.12
CA ARG A 174 23.28 -5.46 -16.96
C ARG A 174 22.13 -4.75 -16.25
N VAL A 175 20.91 -5.20 -16.49
CA VAL A 175 19.74 -4.76 -15.73
C VAL A 175 19.83 -5.30 -14.29
N THR A 176 19.77 -4.42 -13.31
CA THR A 176 19.92 -4.75 -11.88
C THR A 176 18.64 -4.44 -11.09
N MET A 177 18.63 -4.90 -9.84
CA MET A 177 17.63 -4.57 -8.82
C MET A 177 18.37 -3.95 -7.63
N SER A 178 17.68 -3.13 -6.85
CA SER A 178 18.24 -2.61 -5.60
C SER A 178 18.49 -3.73 -4.58
N ASP A 179 19.40 -3.49 -3.63
CA ASP A 179 19.67 -4.43 -2.53
C ASP A 179 18.42 -4.70 -1.69
N ARG A 180 17.55 -3.69 -1.53
CA ARG A 180 16.27 -3.82 -0.80
C ARG A 180 15.32 -4.80 -1.50
N MET A 181 15.18 -4.66 -2.81
CA MET A 181 14.39 -5.61 -3.62
C MET A 181 14.95 -7.03 -3.50
N LEU A 182 16.28 -7.18 -3.57
CA LEU A 182 16.93 -8.48 -3.39
C LEU A 182 16.73 -9.05 -1.98
N LEU A 183 16.79 -8.22 -0.94
CA LEU A 183 16.55 -8.61 0.44
C LEU A 183 15.10 -9.07 0.64
N TRP A 184 14.12 -8.33 0.10
CA TRP A 184 12.71 -8.75 0.13
C TRP A 184 12.51 -10.10 -0.56
N LEU A 185 13.05 -10.27 -1.77
CA LEU A 185 12.94 -11.53 -2.50
C LEU A 185 13.57 -12.70 -1.76
N ARG A 186 14.72 -12.50 -1.09
CA ARG A 186 15.44 -13.55 -0.36
C ARG A 186 14.82 -13.87 1.00
N SER A 187 14.24 -12.88 1.68
CA SER A 187 13.63 -13.03 3.00
C SER A 187 12.18 -13.50 2.95
N THR A 188 11.51 -13.35 1.81
CA THR A 188 10.13 -13.83 1.62
C THR A 188 10.11 -15.34 1.40
N ALA A 189 9.35 -16.06 2.23
CA ALA A 189 9.18 -17.51 2.11
C ALA A 189 8.64 -17.89 0.71
N ALA A 190 9.13 -19.02 0.17
CA ALA A 190 8.76 -19.48 -1.16
C ALA A 190 7.25 -19.70 -1.34
N GLU A 191 6.58 -20.13 -0.26
CA GLU A 191 5.12 -20.28 -0.21
C GLU A 191 4.37 -18.95 -0.35
N HIS A 192 4.94 -17.83 0.10
CA HIS A 192 4.33 -16.51 -0.07
C HIS A 192 4.58 -15.95 -1.47
N ILE A 193 5.78 -16.12 -2.02
CA ILE A 193 6.06 -15.73 -3.42
C ILE A 193 5.13 -16.47 -4.39
N ALA A 194 4.83 -17.74 -4.11
CA ALA A 194 3.90 -18.55 -4.88
C ALA A 194 2.45 -18.03 -4.89
N LEU A 195 2.07 -17.22 -3.89
CA LEU A 195 0.75 -16.62 -3.77
C LEU A 195 0.61 -15.34 -4.59
N ILE A 196 1.72 -14.71 -5.00
CA ILE A 196 1.69 -13.48 -5.79
C ILE A 196 0.90 -13.70 -7.08
N ARG A 197 -0.06 -12.80 -7.31
CA ARG A 197 -0.88 -12.79 -8.53
C ARG A 197 -0.63 -11.59 -9.41
N HIS A 198 -0.29 -10.44 -8.83
CA HIS A 198 -0.11 -9.19 -9.56
C HIS A 198 1.32 -8.68 -9.35
N LEU A 199 2.07 -8.58 -10.44
CA LEU A 199 3.40 -7.98 -10.47
C LEU A 199 3.37 -6.73 -11.36
N HIS A 200 4.01 -5.67 -10.89
CA HIS A 200 4.30 -4.49 -11.69
C HIS A 200 5.80 -4.37 -11.84
N LEU A 201 6.30 -4.33 -13.08
CA LEU A 201 7.71 -4.12 -13.36
C LEU A 201 7.90 -2.67 -13.81
N SER A 202 8.78 -1.94 -13.15
CA SER A 202 9.13 -0.57 -13.49
C SER A 202 10.58 -0.54 -13.92
N ILE A 203 10.86 -0.05 -15.13
CA ILE A 203 12.21 -0.01 -15.70
C ILE A 203 12.61 1.44 -15.91
N ALA A 204 13.74 1.86 -15.33
CA ALA A 204 14.33 3.15 -15.63
C ALA A 204 15.82 3.06 -15.99
N TYR A 205 16.32 4.17 -16.52
CA TYR A 205 17.70 4.34 -16.94
C TYR A 205 18.43 5.23 -15.94
N GLU A 206 19.58 4.76 -15.46
CA GLU A 206 20.48 5.62 -14.71
C GLU A 206 21.16 6.60 -15.66
N LYS A 207 21.00 7.90 -15.42
CA LYS A 207 21.78 8.93 -16.13
C LYS A 207 23.20 8.92 -15.59
N LYS A 208 24.17 8.76 -16.49
CA LYS A 208 25.61 8.78 -16.19
C LYS A 208 25.95 10.03 -15.36
N GLY A 209 26.42 9.85 -14.12
CA GLY A 209 26.82 10.95 -13.23
C GLY A 209 25.90 11.22 -12.02
N MET A 210 24.73 10.59 -11.91
CA MET A 210 23.98 10.57 -10.64
C MET A 210 24.49 9.41 -9.77
N LEU A 211 25.42 9.72 -8.86
CA LEU A 211 25.88 8.77 -7.84
C LEU A 211 24.76 8.50 -6.84
N HIS A 212 24.30 7.25 -6.76
CA HIS A 212 23.68 6.60 -5.59
C HIS A 212 22.55 7.32 -4.85
N ALA A 213 21.92 8.36 -5.40
CA ALA A 213 20.69 8.88 -4.86
C ALA A 213 19.62 7.80 -5.05
N GLU A 214 19.15 7.24 -3.94
CA GLU A 214 18.14 6.17 -3.87
C GLU A 214 17.07 6.37 -4.93
N PHE A 215 16.95 5.37 -5.81
CA PHE A 215 16.28 5.38 -7.11
C PHE A 215 14.88 6.01 -7.09
N ASP A 216 14.81 7.33 -7.25
CA ASP A 216 13.55 8.02 -7.47
C ASP A 216 13.16 7.83 -8.94
N LEU A 217 12.43 6.76 -9.22
CA LEU A 217 11.89 6.43 -10.54
C LEU A 217 10.67 7.32 -10.84
N THR A 218 10.82 8.65 -10.78
CA THR A 218 9.70 9.57 -11.05
C THR A 218 9.14 9.38 -12.46
N ASP A 219 9.96 8.93 -13.41
CA ASP A 219 9.55 8.60 -14.78
C ASP A 219 10.14 7.26 -15.25
N PRO A 220 9.46 6.12 -15.01
CA PRO A 220 9.89 4.85 -15.59
C PRO A 220 9.77 4.92 -17.11
N LEU A 221 10.81 4.49 -17.84
CA LEU A 221 10.78 4.45 -19.30
C LEU A 221 9.71 3.45 -19.78
N VAL A 222 9.64 2.32 -19.08
CA VAL A 222 8.72 1.23 -19.37
C VAL A 222 8.14 0.70 -18.09
N THR A 223 6.84 0.47 -18.11
CA THR A 223 6.17 -0.30 -17.07
C THR A 223 5.50 -1.51 -17.68
N CYS A 224 5.50 -2.64 -16.97
CA CYS A 224 4.82 -3.87 -17.37
C CYS A 224 4.01 -4.42 -16.20
N SER A 225 2.71 -4.53 -16.37
CA SER A 225 1.84 -5.18 -15.39
C SER A 225 1.53 -6.61 -15.81
N ILE A 226 1.82 -7.55 -14.92
CA ILE A 226 1.64 -9.00 -15.13
C ILE A 226 0.59 -9.50 -14.14
N TYR A 227 -0.41 -10.21 -14.67
CA TYR A 227 -1.47 -10.80 -13.87
C TYR A 227 -1.51 -12.30 -14.10
N LEU A 228 -1.53 -13.05 -13.00
CA LEU A 228 -1.62 -14.51 -12.97
C LEU A 228 -3.03 -14.92 -12.55
N GLY A 229 -3.69 -15.73 -13.38
CA GLY A 229 -5.03 -16.24 -13.07
C GLY A 229 -5.07 -17.09 -11.79
N ARG A 230 -6.11 -16.90 -10.97
CA ARG A 230 -6.31 -17.64 -9.70
C ARG A 230 -6.48 -19.15 -9.88
N LYS A 231 -7.12 -19.56 -10.99
CA LYS A 231 -7.47 -20.96 -11.30
C LYS A 231 -7.12 -21.37 -12.73
N SER A 232 -6.87 -20.39 -13.59
CA SER A 232 -6.53 -20.61 -14.98
C SER A 232 -5.02 -20.63 -15.14
N LYS A 233 -4.52 -21.54 -15.98
CA LYS A 233 -3.15 -21.50 -16.52
C LYS A 233 -3.04 -20.36 -17.53
N THR A 234 -3.43 -19.14 -17.14
CA THR A 234 -3.42 -17.96 -17.99
C THR A 234 -2.71 -16.82 -17.29
N PHE A 235 -2.15 -15.94 -18.10
CA PHE A 235 -1.53 -14.72 -17.66
C PHE A 235 -1.81 -13.63 -18.69
N SER A 236 -1.82 -12.39 -18.24
CA SER A 236 -1.82 -11.21 -19.10
C SER A 236 -0.61 -10.36 -18.80
N ILE A 237 -0.10 -9.70 -19.84
CA ILE A 237 0.98 -8.72 -19.75
C ILE A 237 0.52 -7.48 -20.50
N TRP A 238 0.56 -6.35 -19.82
CA TRP A 238 0.29 -5.02 -20.37
C TRP A 238 1.51 -4.16 -20.16
N SER A 239 2.06 -3.58 -21.23
CA SER A 239 3.19 -2.67 -21.10
C SER A 239 2.90 -1.27 -21.64
N SER A 240 3.25 -0.26 -20.83
CA SER A 240 3.28 1.14 -21.25
C SER A 240 4.73 1.54 -21.48
N HIS A 241 4.94 2.41 -22.47
CA HIS A 241 6.25 2.95 -22.79
C HIS A 241 6.09 4.46 -22.91
N TYR A 242 6.88 5.21 -22.15
CA TYR A 242 7.00 6.65 -22.35
C TYR A 242 8.04 6.84 -23.45
N LEU A 243 7.58 7.12 -24.67
CA LEU A 243 8.45 7.34 -25.81
C LEU A 243 8.82 8.82 -25.87
N ALA A 244 10.11 9.13 -25.89
CA ALA A 244 10.58 10.42 -26.36
C ALA A 244 10.21 10.57 -27.86
N GLN A 245 9.66 11.73 -28.24
CA GLN A 245 9.27 12.01 -29.62
C GLN A 245 10.50 12.00 -30.55
N GLY A 246 10.43 11.34 -31.72
CA GLY A 246 11.45 11.43 -32.78
C GLY A 246 11.98 10.11 -33.35
N VAL A 247 13.12 10.18 -34.05
CA VAL A 247 13.73 9.12 -34.89
C VAL A 247 14.06 7.82 -34.13
N GLN A 248 14.16 7.86 -32.79
CA GLN A 248 14.39 6.68 -31.95
C GLN A 248 13.13 5.82 -31.69
N GLN A 249 11.96 6.23 -32.19
CA GLN A 249 10.69 5.55 -31.93
C GLN A 249 10.62 4.12 -32.50
N ALA A 250 11.14 3.88 -33.70
CA ALA A 250 11.09 2.55 -34.33
C ALA A 250 11.94 1.52 -33.56
N ALA A 251 13.16 1.90 -33.16
CA ALA A 251 14.04 1.05 -32.36
C ALA A 251 13.45 0.80 -30.96
N ALA A 252 12.85 1.80 -30.32
CA ALA A 252 12.18 1.63 -29.04
C ALA A 252 10.95 0.70 -29.13
N VAL A 253 10.16 0.80 -30.19
CA VAL A 253 9.04 -0.12 -30.46
C VAL A 253 9.51 -1.55 -30.70
N ALA A 254 10.59 -1.74 -31.46
CA ALA A 254 11.18 -3.05 -31.69
C ALA A 254 11.67 -3.69 -30.37
N ARG A 255 12.40 -2.93 -29.55
CA ARG A 255 12.86 -3.33 -28.21
C ARG A 255 11.70 -3.71 -27.29
N LYS A 256 10.64 -2.90 -27.27
CA LYS A 256 9.41 -3.19 -26.53
C LYS A 256 8.79 -4.53 -26.95
N LYS A 257 8.65 -4.78 -28.26
CA LYS A 257 8.08 -6.02 -28.77
C LYS A 257 8.91 -7.24 -28.39
N GLU A 258 10.24 -7.15 -28.51
CA GLU A 258 11.13 -8.25 -28.15
C GLU A 258 11.11 -8.51 -26.63
N MET A 259 11.14 -7.46 -25.82
CA MET A 259 10.95 -7.54 -24.36
C MET A 259 9.64 -8.25 -24.01
N GLU A 260 8.50 -7.80 -24.56
CA GLU A 260 7.20 -8.42 -24.29
C GLU A 260 7.16 -9.89 -24.69
N LYS A 261 7.71 -10.23 -25.85
CA LYS A 261 7.82 -11.62 -26.34
C LYS A 261 8.63 -12.48 -25.36
N ASN A 262 9.77 -12.00 -24.90
CA ASN A 262 10.62 -12.71 -23.94
C ASN A 262 9.95 -12.85 -22.57
N MET A 263 9.25 -11.81 -22.10
CA MET A 263 8.47 -11.87 -20.86
C MET A 263 7.30 -12.85 -20.97
N ARG A 264 6.58 -12.87 -22.10
CA ARG A 264 5.51 -13.86 -22.36
C ARG A 264 6.07 -15.27 -22.36
N ALA A 265 7.23 -15.50 -22.97
CA ALA A 265 7.89 -16.81 -22.95
C ALA A 265 8.28 -17.22 -21.51
N ALA A 266 8.80 -16.30 -20.70
CA ALA A 266 9.09 -16.55 -19.29
C ALA A 266 7.84 -16.94 -18.50
N MET A 267 6.76 -16.17 -18.63
CA MET A 267 5.49 -16.44 -17.94
C MET A 267 4.81 -17.71 -18.42
N ALA A 268 4.91 -18.05 -19.72
CA ALA A 268 4.42 -19.32 -20.23
C ALA A 268 5.10 -20.52 -19.54
N ARG A 269 6.39 -20.42 -19.20
CA ARG A 269 7.08 -21.47 -18.41
C ARG A 269 6.55 -21.55 -16.99
N VAL A 270 6.27 -20.42 -16.34
CA VAL A 270 5.68 -20.38 -14.99
C VAL A 270 4.34 -21.12 -14.98
N VAL A 271 3.51 -20.85 -15.97
CA VAL A 271 2.15 -21.37 -16.11
C VAL A 271 2.09 -22.83 -16.56
N ARG A 272 3.07 -23.30 -17.34
CA ARG A 272 3.17 -24.72 -17.76
C ARG A 272 3.63 -25.64 -16.64
N ARG A 273 4.28 -25.10 -15.59
CA ARG A 273 4.77 -25.88 -14.45
C ARG A 273 3.62 -26.64 -13.80
N ALA A 274 3.81 -27.95 -13.56
CA ALA A 274 2.82 -28.77 -12.86
C ALA A 274 2.63 -28.27 -11.41
N GLY A 275 1.37 -28.19 -10.96
CA GLY A 275 0.99 -27.64 -9.65
C GLY A 275 0.16 -26.37 -9.75
N LYS A 276 -0.33 -25.87 -8.62
CA LYS A 276 -0.95 -24.53 -8.53
C LYS A 276 0.11 -23.49 -8.95
N ASN A 277 -0.28 -22.46 -9.71
CA ASN A 277 0.58 -21.42 -10.32
C ASN A 277 1.55 -20.74 -9.31
N ASN A 278 2.63 -21.43 -8.94
CA ASN A 278 3.55 -20.98 -7.92
C ASN A 278 4.70 -20.25 -8.63
N LEU A 279 4.55 -18.93 -8.76
CA LEU A 279 5.66 -18.04 -9.05
C LEU A 279 6.81 -18.36 -8.09
N ARG A 280 8.03 -18.43 -8.59
CA ARG A 280 9.25 -18.61 -7.80
C ARG A 280 10.12 -17.37 -7.93
N ILE A 281 11.01 -17.16 -6.97
CA ILE A 281 12.02 -16.10 -7.03
C ILE A 281 12.82 -16.18 -8.34
N GLY A 282 13.18 -17.39 -8.79
CA GLY A 282 13.88 -17.61 -10.07
C GLY A 282 13.11 -17.14 -11.30
N ASP A 283 11.76 -17.10 -11.23
CA ASP A 283 10.92 -16.59 -12.32
C ASP A 283 10.98 -15.06 -12.40
N ILE A 284 11.08 -14.37 -11.26
CA ILE A 284 11.29 -12.91 -11.20
C ILE A 284 12.66 -12.54 -11.80
N PHE A 285 13.70 -13.32 -11.51
CA PHE A 285 14.99 -13.15 -12.18
C PHE A 285 14.95 -13.50 -13.68
N ALA A 286 14.11 -14.45 -14.09
CA ALA A 286 13.91 -14.74 -15.51
C ALA A 286 13.19 -13.60 -16.23
N LEU A 287 12.24 -12.93 -15.58
CA LEU A 287 11.60 -11.71 -16.10
C LEU A 287 12.61 -10.57 -16.23
N ARG A 288 13.49 -10.38 -15.24
CA ARG A 288 14.60 -9.42 -15.34
C ARG A 288 15.48 -9.67 -16.56
N ARG A 289 15.90 -10.93 -16.78
CA ARG A 289 16.70 -11.32 -17.96
C ARG A 289 15.93 -11.13 -19.27
N ALA A 290 14.62 -11.37 -19.28
CA ALA A 290 13.79 -11.10 -20.45
C ALA A 290 13.72 -9.60 -20.79
N VAL A 291 13.70 -8.74 -19.76
CA VAL A 291 13.83 -7.29 -19.93
C VAL A 291 15.21 -6.94 -20.48
N GLU A 292 16.27 -7.44 -19.85
CA GLU A 292 17.66 -7.23 -20.27
C GLU A 292 17.88 -7.57 -21.76
N ALA A 293 17.43 -8.75 -22.21
CA ALA A 293 17.56 -9.18 -23.61
C ALA A 293 16.79 -8.30 -24.62
N GLY A 294 15.69 -7.66 -24.21
CA GLY A 294 14.98 -6.70 -25.07
C GLY A 294 15.74 -5.38 -25.26
N TYR A 295 16.83 -5.19 -24.51
CA TYR A 295 17.59 -3.95 -24.44
C TYR A 295 19.07 -4.11 -24.79
N GLU A 296 19.58 -5.35 -24.93
CA GLU A 296 20.91 -5.64 -25.47
C GLU A 296 21.01 -5.10 -26.91
N GLU A 297 22.01 -4.24 -27.16
CA GLU A 297 22.42 -3.73 -28.47
C GLU A 297 23.68 -4.48 -28.92
#